data_AF-A0A6V8M0B2-F1
#
_entry.id   AF-A0A6V8M0B2-F1
#
_cell.length_a   1.000
_cell.length_b   1.000
_cell.length_c   1.000
_cell.angle_alpha   90.00
_cell.angle_beta   90.00
_cell.angle_gamma   90.00
#
_symmetry.space_group_name_H-M   'P 1'
#
loop_
_entity.id
_entity.type
_entity.pdbx_description
1 polymer ?
#
loop_
_entity_poly.entity_id
_entity_poly.type
_entity_poly.pdbx_seq_one_letter_code
_entity_poly.pdbx_strand_id
1 'polypeptide(L)'
;MSTIVSLRGVAKAHGARTLFSEVALTLHEGERVGLIGANGSGKSTLLRILAGAEAPDAGERILRRQARLAWVEQQDAFPGVETVEQAAALPLAGQGLDDAQLHVRVGEALSRTGFLDPTQPVESLSGGWRKRLALARALVQEPDLLLLDEPTNHLDLESTLWLERFLQGARFAFVVISHDRAFLENTARRMIELSPAYPGCCLDVEGPYSALLERREEYRAAQAGYESALANKVRREVEWLRRGAKARTTKAKARIDEAGRLMGELARAKERNAQAGSAGIDFQGGGRQTRRLVTVENLGHDAGGRTLFDGLDLVLSPGTRLGLVGANGSGKSTLLRILAGEQEPARGAVRRAPALETAYFDQAREQLDPEESLRRALAPHGDAVVHQGRQIHVASWAKRFLFRPDQLDLPVGLLSGGEQARLLIARLMLRPADVLLLDEPTNDLDIPTLEVLEESLREFPGAVALITHDRYLLDAVSTALLGLDGQGQAVPLASLEQWDAHLREAQAPRERREAEPPRRPARRPAKKLTYKEERELEGMEAAIGEAEAALAAREEELADPAVAHVASELEARLIRRDEAQAEVDRLYARWAELEDKQAALSDPGGE
;
A
#
# COMPACT_ATOMS: atom_id res chain seq x y z
N MET A 1 7.39 -8.80 -29.93
CA MET A 1 8.29 -8.23 -28.89
C MET A 1 9.52 -9.12 -28.80
N SER A 2 10.71 -8.54 -28.67
CA SER A 2 11.96 -9.32 -28.57
C SER A 2 12.10 -9.89 -27.15
N THR A 3 12.45 -11.17 -27.03
CA THR A 3 12.72 -11.81 -25.73
C THR A 3 14.06 -11.34 -25.18
N ILE A 4 14.08 -10.90 -23.92
CA ILE A 4 15.31 -10.51 -23.21
C ILE A 4 15.87 -11.72 -22.48
N VAL A 5 15.08 -12.33 -21.61
CA VAL A 5 15.49 -13.48 -20.79
C VAL A 5 14.33 -14.48 -20.65
N SER A 6 14.66 -15.77 -20.63
CA SER A 6 13.70 -16.85 -20.45
C SER A 6 14.23 -17.86 -19.43
N LEU A 7 13.36 -18.29 -18.53
CA LEU A 7 13.54 -19.40 -17.61
C LEU A 7 12.68 -20.57 -18.09
N ARG A 8 13.26 -21.76 -18.13
CA ARG A 8 12.57 -22.98 -18.55
C ARG A 8 12.73 -24.07 -17.50
N GLY A 9 11.63 -24.39 -16.83
CA GLY A 9 11.56 -25.48 -15.84
C GLY A 9 12.52 -25.27 -14.66
N VAL A 10 12.74 -24.03 -14.26
CA VAL A 10 13.74 -23.68 -13.25
C VAL A 10 13.27 -24.12 -11.86
N ALA A 11 14.15 -24.77 -11.11
CA ALA A 11 13.92 -25.18 -9.74
C ALA A 11 15.03 -24.69 -8.82
N LYS A 12 14.67 -24.40 -7.55
CA LYS A 12 15.62 -24.00 -6.53
C LYS A 12 15.21 -24.48 -5.14
N ALA A 13 16.18 -24.96 -4.37
CA ALA A 13 16.03 -25.33 -2.96
C ALA A 13 17.15 -24.71 -2.11
N HIS A 14 16.83 -24.41 -0.85
CA HIS A 14 17.81 -24.07 0.19
C HIS A 14 17.75 -25.10 1.31
N GLY A 15 18.79 -25.91 1.43
CA GLY A 15 18.81 -27.05 2.36
C GLY A 15 17.69 -28.04 2.02
N ALA A 16 16.86 -28.36 3.03
CA ALA A 16 15.71 -29.26 2.86
C ALA A 16 14.45 -28.57 2.31
N ARG A 17 14.44 -27.24 2.18
CA ARG A 17 13.26 -26.47 1.75
C ARG A 17 13.34 -26.16 0.26
N THR A 18 12.43 -26.74 -0.52
CA THR A 18 12.19 -26.31 -1.91
C THR A 18 11.55 -24.93 -1.90
N LEU A 19 12.13 -23.98 -2.63
CA LEU A 19 11.58 -22.63 -2.77
C LEU A 19 10.52 -22.63 -3.86
N PHE A 20 10.89 -23.13 -5.04
CA PHE A 20 10.02 -23.28 -6.20
C PHE A 20 10.54 -24.38 -7.13
N SER A 21 9.64 -24.95 -7.92
CA SER A 21 9.94 -26.02 -8.88
C SER A 21 9.22 -25.79 -10.20
N GLU A 22 9.92 -26.07 -11.29
CA GLU A 22 9.41 -26.02 -12.67
C GLU A 22 8.92 -24.62 -13.11
N VAL A 23 9.52 -23.56 -12.57
CA VAL A 23 9.19 -22.18 -12.94
C VAL A 23 9.58 -21.95 -14.41
N ALA A 24 8.59 -21.60 -15.23
CA ALA A 24 8.79 -21.19 -16.61
C ALA A 24 8.32 -19.74 -16.76
N LEU A 25 9.21 -18.86 -17.21
CA LEU A 25 8.96 -17.43 -17.31
C LEU A 25 9.70 -16.87 -18.52
N THR A 26 9.05 -16.04 -19.32
CA THR A 26 9.70 -15.30 -20.40
C THR A 26 9.43 -13.82 -20.25
N LEU A 27 10.50 -13.02 -20.32
CA LEU A 27 10.48 -11.56 -20.23
C LEU A 27 10.85 -10.93 -21.57
N HIS A 28 10.05 -9.98 -22.01
CA HIS A 28 10.15 -9.28 -23.28
C HIS A 28 10.48 -7.79 -23.10
N GLU A 29 10.96 -7.16 -24.17
CA GLU A 29 11.17 -5.71 -24.20
C GLU A 29 9.88 -4.93 -23.92
N GLY A 30 10.00 -3.89 -23.10
CA GLY A 30 8.89 -3.00 -22.72
C GLY A 30 7.92 -3.58 -21.69
N GLU A 31 8.11 -4.82 -21.23
CA GLU A 31 7.25 -5.41 -20.22
C GLU A 31 7.44 -4.77 -18.84
N ARG A 32 6.32 -4.62 -18.12
CA ARG A 32 6.26 -4.05 -16.77
C ARG A 32 5.67 -5.12 -15.85
N VAL A 33 6.53 -5.87 -15.20
CA VAL A 33 6.14 -7.09 -14.49
C VAL A 33 6.21 -6.87 -12.98
N GLY A 34 5.10 -7.10 -12.29
CA GLY A 34 5.07 -7.21 -10.84
C GLY A 34 5.23 -8.67 -10.42
N LEU A 35 6.14 -8.96 -9.50
CA LEU A 35 6.37 -10.30 -8.94
C LEU A 35 6.01 -10.29 -7.45
N ILE A 36 5.02 -11.08 -7.07
CA ILE A 36 4.56 -11.20 -5.69
C ILE A 36 4.60 -12.65 -5.21
N GLY A 37 4.33 -12.85 -3.92
CA GLY A 37 4.31 -14.17 -3.28
C GLY A 37 4.65 -14.08 -1.80
N ALA A 38 4.37 -15.15 -1.06
CA ALA A 38 4.63 -15.21 0.38
C ALA A 38 6.12 -15.05 0.72
N ASN A 39 6.41 -14.66 1.96
CA ASN A 39 7.77 -14.62 2.46
C ASN A 39 8.40 -16.01 2.47
N GLY A 40 9.61 -16.11 1.91
CA GLY A 40 10.30 -17.38 1.71
C GLY A 40 9.74 -18.23 0.56
N SER A 41 8.92 -17.68 -0.35
CA SER A 41 8.57 -18.37 -1.63
C SER A 41 9.73 -18.36 -2.63
N GLY A 42 10.76 -17.55 -2.41
CA GLY A 42 11.95 -17.47 -3.27
C GLY A 42 11.95 -16.32 -4.27
N LYS A 43 11.12 -15.29 -4.11
CA LYS A 43 11.03 -14.12 -5.03
C LYS A 43 12.40 -13.47 -5.30
N SER A 44 13.13 -13.08 -4.26
CA SER A 44 14.48 -12.48 -4.37
C SER A 44 15.50 -13.47 -4.94
N THR A 45 15.35 -14.77 -4.67
CA THR A 45 16.18 -15.82 -5.30
C THR A 45 15.89 -15.95 -6.79
N LEU A 46 14.62 -15.83 -7.21
CA LEU A 46 14.22 -15.83 -8.62
C LEU A 46 14.79 -14.61 -9.35
N LEU A 47 14.79 -13.41 -8.73
CA LEU A 47 15.48 -12.23 -9.27
C LEU A 47 16.99 -12.47 -9.42
N ARG A 48 17.64 -13.06 -8.41
CA ARG A 48 19.07 -13.40 -8.47
C ARG A 48 19.38 -14.38 -9.60
N ILE A 49 18.51 -15.36 -9.82
CA ILE A 49 18.60 -16.25 -10.99
C ILE A 49 18.44 -15.46 -12.28
N LEU A 50 17.40 -14.62 -12.41
CA LEU A 50 17.18 -13.76 -13.60
C LEU A 50 18.38 -12.85 -13.89
N ALA A 51 18.99 -12.26 -12.86
CA ALA A 51 20.19 -11.44 -12.94
C ALA A 51 21.44 -12.26 -13.34
N GLY A 52 21.44 -13.57 -13.11
CA GLY A 52 22.61 -14.44 -13.28
C GLY A 52 23.57 -14.41 -12.09
N ALA A 53 23.17 -13.82 -10.96
CA ALA A 53 23.93 -13.80 -9.71
C ALA A 53 23.88 -15.15 -8.99
N GLU A 54 22.87 -15.97 -9.28
CA GLU A 54 22.69 -17.30 -8.69
C GLU A 54 22.29 -18.33 -9.76
N ALA A 55 22.85 -19.54 -9.68
CA ALA A 55 22.51 -20.63 -10.59
C ALA A 55 21.25 -21.38 -10.10
N PRO A 56 20.36 -21.81 -11.02
CA PRO A 56 19.27 -22.71 -10.67
C PRO A 56 19.79 -24.12 -10.39
N ASP A 57 19.09 -24.89 -9.57
CA ASP A 57 19.47 -26.29 -9.27
C ASP A 57 19.03 -27.24 -10.40
N ALA A 58 17.95 -26.88 -11.11
CA ALA A 58 17.49 -27.55 -12.32
C ALA A 58 16.86 -26.54 -13.28
N GLY A 59 16.70 -26.94 -14.55
CA GLY A 59 16.20 -26.07 -15.62
C GLY A 59 17.29 -25.16 -16.22
N GLU A 60 16.88 -24.27 -17.12
CA GLU A 60 17.81 -23.38 -17.82
C GLU A 60 17.37 -21.91 -17.78
N ARG A 61 18.37 -21.02 -17.66
CA ARG A 61 18.23 -19.59 -17.90
C ARG A 61 18.87 -19.24 -19.24
N ILE A 62 18.09 -18.66 -20.14
CA ILE A 62 18.53 -18.22 -21.46
C ILE A 62 18.45 -16.70 -21.51
N LEU A 63 19.60 -16.04 -21.62
CA LEU A 63 19.70 -14.60 -21.83
C LEU A 63 19.98 -14.31 -23.31
N ARG A 64 19.28 -13.33 -23.88
CA ARG A 64 19.55 -12.84 -25.23
C ARG A 64 20.98 -12.31 -25.32
N ARG A 65 21.66 -12.61 -26.43
CA ARG A 65 23.01 -12.09 -26.70
C ARG A 65 23.03 -10.56 -26.64
N GLN A 66 24.01 -9.99 -25.95
CA GLN A 66 24.18 -8.53 -25.73
C GLN A 66 23.07 -7.86 -24.90
N ALA A 67 22.12 -8.61 -24.32
CA ALA A 67 21.15 -8.01 -23.41
C ALA A 67 21.84 -7.48 -22.14
N ARG A 68 21.47 -6.27 -21.72
CA ARG A 68 21.97 -5.64 -20.51
C ARG A 68 20.93 -5.74 -19.39
N LEU A 69 21.35 -6.27 -18.25
CA LEU A 69 20.52 -6.40 -17.05
C LEU A 69 21.14 -5.56 -15.94
N ALA A 70 20.31 -4.83 -15.21
CA ALA A 70 20.74 -4.19 -13.97
C ALA A 70 19.82 -4.63 -12.83
N TRP A 71 20.40 -4.85 -11.66
CA TRP A 71 19.68 -5.24 -10.46
C TRP A 71 19.88 -4.20 -9.37
N VAL A 72 18.78 -3.78 -8.76
CA VAL A 72 18.75 -2.95 -7.56
C VAL A 72 18.36 -3.86 -6.40
N GLU A 73 19.27 -4.00 -5.45
CA GLU A 73 19.08 -4.88 -4.32
C GLU A 73 18.13 -4.25 -3.29
N GLN A 74 17.63 -5.06 -2.36
CA GLN A 74 16.78 -4.58 -1.28
C GLN A 74 17.52 -3.58 -0.38
N GLN A 75 18.76 -3.91 0.01
CA GLN A 75 19.64 -3.05 0.81
C GLN A 75 20.89 -2.70 0.03
N ASP A 76 20.89 -1.54 -0.61
CA ASP A 76 22.05 -1.07 -1.35
C ASP A 76 23.10 -0.50 -0.37
N ALA A 77 24.23 -1.20 -0.28
CA ALA A 77 25.43 -0.66 0.33
C ALA A 77 26.28 0.08 -0.73
N PHE A 78 26.84 1.21 -0.31
CA PHE A 78 27.79 1.99 -1.10
C PHE A 78 29.14 2.05 -0.36
N PRO A 79 29.84 0.91 -0.21
CA PRO A 79 31.08 0.88 0.55
C PRO A 79 32.21 1.60 -0.22
N GLY A 80 32.94 2.48 0.48
CA GLY A 80 34.16 3.10 -0.06
C GLY A 80 33.93 4.19 -1.11
N VAL A 81 32.73 4.79 -1.16
CA VAL A 81 32.42 5.94 -2.02
C VAL A 81 31.96 7.12 -1.17
N GLU A 82 32.48 8.31 -1.46
CA GLU A 82 32.20 9.53 -0.70
C GLU A 82 31.03 10.30 -1.31
N THR A 83 31.01 10.41 -2.65
CA THR A 83 30.04 11.24 -3.38
C THR A 83 29.04 10.42 -4.20
N VAL A 84 27.88 11.04 -4.49
CA VAL A 84 26.86 10.41 -5.35
C VAL A 84 27.36 10.12 -6.76
N GLU A 85 28.24 10.95 -7.32
CA GLU A 85 28.87 10.70 -8.62
C GLU A 85 29.74 9.44 -8.60
N GLN A 86 30.59 9.28 -7.59
CA GLN A 86 31.43 8.09 -7.44
C GLN A 86 30.58 6.82 -7.30
N ALA A 87 29.53 6.89 -6.50
CA ALA A 87 28.61 5.77 -6.29
C ALA A 87 27.88 5.36 -7.58
N ALA A 88 27.44 6.34 -8.37
CA ALA A 88 26.77 6.10 -9.64
C ALA A 88 27.74 5.58 -10.73
N ALA A 89 29.00 6.03 -10.73
CA ALA A 89 30.03 5.62 -11.68
C ALA A 89 30.54 4.19 -11.46
N LEU A 90 30.39 3.64 -10.25
CA LEU A 90 30.98 2.36 -9.83
C LEU A 90 30.79 1.19 -10.83
N PRO A 91 29.62 0.95 -11.45
CA PRO A 91 29.43 -0.17 -12.39
C PRO A 91 30.20 0.00 -13.69
N LEU A 92 30.58 1.23 -14.05
CA LEU A 92 31.32 1.55 -15.26
C LEU A 92 32.84 1.52 -15.05
N ALA A 93 33.29 1.35 -13.81
CA ALA A 93 34.70 1.27 -13.48
C ALA A 93 35.37 0.12 -14.27
N GLY A 94 36.47 0.43 -14.96
CA GLY A 94 37.23 -0.57 -15.71
C GLY A 94 36.64 -0.97 -17.08
N GLN A 95 35.56 -0.33 -17.54
CA GLN A 95 34.96 -0.60 -18.85
C GLN A 95 35.68 0.09 -20.03
N GLY A 96 36.78 0.81 -19.78
CA GLY A 96 37.59 1.47 -20.82
C GLY A 96 36.92 2.68 -21.47
N LEU A 97 35.91 3.26 -20.81
CA LEU A 97 35.30 4.53 -21.20
C LEU A 97 36.27 5.69 -20.93
N ASP A 98 36.24 6.71 -21.79
CA ASP A 98 36.95 7.95 -21.49
C ASP A 98 36.23 8.75 -20.39
N ASP A 99 36.98 9.62 -19.69
CA ASP A 99 36.46 10.36 -18.54
C ASP A 99 35.28 11.27 -18.90
N ALA A 100 35.24 11.79 -20.13
CA ALA A 100 34.16 12.66 -20.60
C ALA A 100 32.87 11.88 -20.83
N GLN A 101 32.94 10.70 -21.45
CA GLN A 101 31.82 9.79 -21.65
C GLN A 101 31.28 9.29 -20.31
N LEU A 102 32.16 8.96 -19.37
CA LEU A 102 31.77 8.56 -18.02
C LEU A 102 30.99 9.68 -17.34
N HIS A 103 31.53 10.90 -17.35
CA HIS A 103 30.89 12.05 -16.71
C HIS A 103 29.52 12.39 -17.31
N VAL A 104 29.40 12.39 -18.65
CA VAL A 104 28.11 12.60 -19.33
C VAL A 104 27.09 11.54 -18.92
N ARG A 105 27.48 10.27 -18.94
CA ARG A 105 26.56 9.14 -18.66
C ARG A 105 26.11 9.11 -17.20
N VAL A 106 27.03 9.39 -16.28
CA VAL A 106 26.73 9.52 -14.84
C VAL A 106 25.84 10.73 -14.59
N GLY A 107 26.16 11.88 -15.20
CA GLY A 107 25.35 13.10 -15.11
C GLY A 107 23.92 12.92 -15.60
N GLU A 108 23.72 12.21 -16.71
CA GLU A 108 22.38 11.86 -17.21
C GLU A 108 21.61 10.96 -16.23
N ALA A 109 22.26 9.93 -15.68
CA ALA A 109 21.63 9.02 -14.73
C ALA A 109 21.25 9.72 -13.40
N LEU A 110 22.14 10.57 -12.87
CA LEU A 110 21.90 11.38 -11.68
C LEU A 110 20.77 12.40 -11.90
N SER A 111 20.78 13.09 -13.04
CA SER A 111 19.75 14.08 -13.40
C SER A 111 18.37 13.40 -13.51
N ARG A 112 18.29 12.23 -14.14
CA ARG A 112 17.04 11.46 -14.25
C ARG A 112 16.50 10.96 -12.91
N THR A 113 17.36 10.83 -11.90
CA THR A 113 16.99 10.38 -10.56
C THR A 113 16.81 11.54 -9.57
N GLY A 114 16.96 12.79 -10.03
CA GLY A 114 16.68 14.00 -9.26
C GLY A 114 17.86 14.53 -8.45
N PHE A 115 19.08 14.03 -8.65
CA PHE A 115 20.27 14.61 -8.05
C PHE A 115 20.71 15.86 -8.81
N LEU A 116 20.82 16.98 -8.09
CA LEU A 116 21.27 18.27 -8.63
C LEU A 116 22.75 18.54 -8.35
N ASP A 117 23.29 17.95 -7.28
CA ASP A 117 24.69 18.09 -6.86
C ASP A 117 25.40 16.72 -6.91
N PRO A 118 26.25 16.47 -7.92
CA PRO A 118 27.03 15.24 -8.05
C PRO A 118 28.05 15.03 -6.93
N THR A 119 28.41 16.09 -6.19
CA THR A 119 29.41 16.05 -5.12
C THR A 119 28.82 15.81 -3.74
N GLN A 120 27.48 15.71 -3.64
CA GLN A 120 26.79 15.47 -2.38
C GLN A 120 27.32 14.19 -1.69
N PRO A 121 27.59 14.22 -0.37
CA PRO A 121 28.03 13.05 0.37
C PRO A 121 26.95 11.97 0.46
N VAL A 122 27.30 10.71 0.18
CA VAL A 122 26.36 9.57 0.23
C VAL A 122 25.79 9.35 1.64
N GLU A 123 26.58 9.60 2.68
CA GLU A 123 26.15 9.42 4.08
C GLU A 123 25.01 10.37 4.48
N SER A 124 24.94 11.55 3.85
CA SER A 124 23.90 12.56 4.11
C SER A 124 22.53 12.19 3.54
N LEU A 125 22.45 11.19 2.68
CA LEU A 125 21.22 10.81 2.00
C LEU A 125 20.27 10.07 2.94
N SER A 126 18.99 10.48 2.92
CA SER A 126 17.91 9.72 3.54
C SER A 126 17.69 8.38 2.81
N GLY A 127 16.95 7.45 3.42
CA GLY A 127 16.67 6.13 2.83
C GLY A 127 16.10 6.22 1.40
N GLY A 128 15.16 7.14 1.16
CA GLY A 128 14.60 7.36 -0.18
C GLY A 128 15.61 7.90 -1.18
N TRP A 129 16.45 8.83 -0.77
CA TRP A 129 17.54 9.32 -1.63
C TRP A 129 18.59 8.25 -1.92
N ARG A 130 18.89 7.35 -0.97
CA ARG A 130 19.78 6.20 -1.22
C ARG A 130 19.21 5.25 -2.27
N LYS A 131 17.90 5.01 -2.26
CA LYS A 131 17.25 4.19 -3.29
C LYS A 131 17.28 4.87 -4.66
N ARG A 132 17.11 6.20 -4.72
CA ARG A 132 17.32 6.99 -5.95
C ARG A 132 18.76 6.85 -6.48
N LEU A 133 19.75 6.87 -5.60
CA LEU A 133 21.15 6.66 -5.97
C LEU A 133 21.39 5.24 -6.52
N ALA A 134 20.78 4.23 -5.90
CA ALA A 134 20.86 2.86 -6.38
C ALA A 134 20.25 2.70 -7.79
N LEU A 135 19.13 3.38 -8.04
CA LEU A 135 18.54 3.47 -9.37
C LEU A 135 19.47 4.19 -10.35
N ALA A 136 20.10 5.29 -9.97
CA ALA A 136 21.05 6.01 -10.82
C ALA A 136 22.20 5.08 -11.25
N ARG A 137 22.77 4.36 -10.28
CA ARG A 137 23.81 3.34 -10.47
C ARG A 137 23.36 2.23 -11.43
N ALA A 138 22.10 1.77 -11.33
CA ALA A 138 21.57 0.76 -12.25
C ALA A 138 21.37 1.33 -13.67
N LEU A 139 20.83 2.55 -13.78
CA LEU A 139 20.51 3.20 -15.05
C LEU A 139 21.73 3.60 -15.86
N VAL A 140 22.85 3.90 -15.19
CA VAL A 140 24.12 4.23 -15.86
C VAL A 140 24.56 3.10 -16.81
N GLN A 141 24.16 1.85 -16.54
CA GLN A 141 24.47 0.69 -17.37
C GLN A 141 23.60 0.58 -18.63
N GLU A 142 22.60 1.45 -18.79
CA GLU A 142 21.57 1.40 -19.85
C GLU A 142 20.93 0.00 -19.99
N PRO A 143 20.31 -0.53 -18.93
CA PRO A 143 19.74 -1.87 -18.95
C PRO A 143 18.56 -1.98 -19.93
N ASP A 144 18.45 -3.12 -20.63
CA ASP A 144 17.25 -3.53 -21.35
C ASP A 144 16.16 -4.02 -20.39
N LEU A 145 16.61 -4.62 -19.27
CA LEU A 145 15.76 -5.13 -18.20
C LEU A 145 16.30 -4.70 -16.82
N LEU A 146 15.47 -3.97 -16.08
CA LEU A 146 15.74 -3.55 -14.71
C LEU A 146 15.04 -4.49 -13.71
N LEU A 147 15.79 -5.01 -12.76
CA LEU A 147 15.31 -5.89 -11.70
C LEU A 147 15.29 -5.11 -10.38
N LEU A 148 14.13 -5.03 -9.72
CA LEU A 148 13.93 -4.24 -8.51
C LEU A 148 13.42 -5.17 -7.40
N ASP A 149 14.20 -5.31 -6.32
CA ASP A 149 13.83 -6.13 -5.15
C ASP A 149 13.36 -5.22 -4.00
N GLU A 150 12.06 -5.20 -3.71
CA GLU A 150 11.41 -4.39 -2.67
C GLU A 150 11.85 -2.91 -2.66
N PRO A 151 11.73 -2.18 -3.80
CA PRO A 151 12.25 -0.82 -3.90
C PRO A 151 11.43 0.20 -3.10
N THR A 152 10.23 -0.17 -2.66
CA THR A 152 9.30 0.67 -1.88
C THR A 152 9.55 0.62 -0.38
N ASN A 153 10.35 -0.34 0.10
CA ASN A 153 10.56 -0.49 1.54
C ASN A 153 11.33 0.70 2.13
N HIS A 154 10.86 1.17 3.29
CA HIS A 154 11.42 2.31 4.02
C HIS A 154 11.44 3.63 3.22
N LEU A 155 10.65 3.72 2.15
CA LEU A 155 10.39 4.97 1.44
C LEU A 155 9.25 5.73 2.11
N ASP A 156 9.39 7.05 2.17
CA ASP A 156 8.23 7.90 2.46
C ASP A 156 7.29 7.97 1.26
N LEU A 157 6.07 8.44 1.50
CA LEU A 157 5.04 8.55 0.48
C LEU A 157 5.51 9.36 -0.74
N GLU A 158 6.26 10.44 -0.53
CA GLU A 158 6.80 11.28 -1.61
C GLU A 158 7.78 10.51 -2.49
N SER A 159 8.71 9.76 -1.89
CA SER A 159 9.69 8.94 -2.61
C SER A 159 9.02 7.80 -3.37
N THR A 160 8.01 7.17 -2.77
CA THR A 160 7.21 6.12 -3.42
C THR A 160 6.46 6.67 -4.64
N LEU A 161 5.79 7.81 -4.52
CA LEU A 161 5.08 8.46 -5.64
C LEU A 161 6.05 8.90 -6.75
N TRP A 162 7.23 9.38 -6.38
CA TRP A 162 8.28 9.69 -7.35
C TRP A 162 8.71 8.43 -8.13
N LEU A 163 8.97 7.32 -7.43
CA LEU A 163 9.41 6.07 -8.05
C LEU A 163 8.33 5.51 -8.98
N GLU A 164 7.07 5.59 -8.55
CA GLU A 164 5.92 5.19 -9.34
C GLU A 164 5.88 5.94 -10.69
N ARG A 165 5.98 7.28 -10.65
CA ARG A 165 6.04 8.13 -11.85
C ARG A 165 7.26 7.82 -12.71
N PHE A 166 8.41 7.60 -12.08
CA PHE A 166 9.65 7.24 -12.77
C PHE A 166 9.49 5.95 -13.59
N LEU A 167 8.91 4.91 -13.00
CA LEU A 167 8.68 3.62 -13.68
C LEU A 167 7.55 3.68 -14.70
N GLN A 168 6.50 4.48 -14.45
CA GLN A 168 5.45 4.72 -15.44
C GLN A 168 5.99 5.36 -16.73
N GLY A 169 6.98 6.24 -16.60
CA GLY A 169 7.69 6.85 -17.74
C GLY A 169 8.82 6.01 -18.33
N ALA A 170 9.14 4.85 -17.76
CA ALA A 170 10.24 4.01 -18.21
C ALA A 170 9.96 3.39 -19.60
N ARG A 171 10.99 3.43 -20.46
CA ARG A 171 10.99 2.83 -21.80
C ARG A 171 11.62 1.43 -21.84
N PHE A 172 12.29 1.03 -20.76
CA PHE A 172 12.92 -0.28 -20.61
C PHE A 172 11.96 -1.26 -19.92
N ALA A 173 12.24 -2.56 -20.04
CA ALA A 173 11.48 -3.58 -19.32
C ALA A 173 11.88 -3.59 -17.85
N PHE A 174 10.97 -3.90 -16.93
CA PHE A 174 11.31 -4.10 -15.53
C PHE A 174 10.53 -5.24 -14.88
N VAL A 175 11.17 -5.89 -13.91
CA VAL A 175 10.52 -6.75 -12.93
C VAL A 175 10.66 -6.07 -11.57
N VAL A 176 9.54 -5.87 -10.88
CA VAL A 176 9.54 -5.33 -9.52
C VAL A 176 8.89 -6.31 -8.56
N ILE A 177 9.61 -6.62 -7.48
CA ILE A 177 9.01 -7.21 -6.29
C ILE A 177 8.64 -6.05 -5.37
N SER A 178 7.39 -6.00 -4.94
CA SER A 178 6.93 -5.05 -3.93
C SER A 178 5.79 -5.64 -3.13
N HIS A 179 5.70 -5.26 -1.87
CA HIS A 179 4.50 -5.48 -1.05
C HIS A 179 3.51 -4.31 -1.09
N ASP A 180 3.86 -3.18 -1.71
CA ASP A 180 2.96 -2.04 -1.92
C ASP A 180 2.00 -2.34 -3.09
N ARG A 181 0.75 -2.62 -2.74
CA ARG A 181 -0.31 -3.00 -3.68
C ARG A 181 -0.69 -1.85 -4.61
N ALA A 182 -0.72 -0.62 -4.10
CA ALA A 182 -1.06 0.56 -4.90
C ALA A 182 0.06 0.88 -5.90
N PHE A 183 1.32 0.71 -5.49
CA PHE A 183 2.47 0.82 -6.38
C PHE A 183 2.42 -0.23 -7.50
N LEU A 184 2.11 -1.48 -7.18
CA LEU A 184 1.95 -2.54 -8.18
C LEU A 184 0.79 -2.26 -9.14
N GLU A 185 -0.36 -1.82 -8.63
CA GLU A 185 -1.53 -1.44 -9.44
C GLU A 185 -1.18 -0.39 -10.48
N ASN A 186 -0.39 0.62 -10.09
CA ASN A 186 -0.09 1.77 -10.93
C ASN A 186 1.10 1.57 -11.88
N THR A 187 2.01 0.63 -11.57
CA THR A 187 3.26 0.44 -12.35
C THR A 187 3.24 -0.82 -13.21
N ALA A 188 2.71 -1.93 -12.70
CA ALA A 188 2.75 -3.21 -13.38
C ALA A 188 1.63 -3.34 -14.42
N ARG A 189 1.91 -4.08 -15.49
CA ARG A 189 0.96 -4.43 -16.57
C ARG A 189 0.86 -5.93 -16.80
N ARG A 190 1.64 -6.70 -16.07
CA ARG A 190 1.61 -8.15 -15.98
C ARG A 190 2.02 -8.51 -14.56
N MET A 191 1.27 -9.40 -13.94
CA MET A 191 1.45 -9.79 -12.55
C MET A 191 1.76 -11.27 -12.47
N ILE A 192 2.77 -11.61 -11.66
CA ILE A 192 3.19 -12.98 -11.42
C ILE A 192 3.16 -13.24 -9.92
N GLU A 193 2.38 -14.22 -9.49
CA GLU A 193 2.39 -14.72 -8.11
C GLU A 193 3.17 -16.03 -8.02
N LEU A 194 4.28 -16.01 -7.29
CA LEU A 194 5.09 -17.19 -6.98
C LEU A 194 4.53 -17.89 -5.74
N SER A 195 3.85 -19.02 -5.96
CA SER A 195 3.23 -19.82 -4.92
C SER A 195 3.14 -21.31 -5.30
N PRO A 196 3.45 -22.24 -4.37
CA PRO A 196 3.29 -23.67 -4.58
C PRO A 196 1.83 -24.11 -4.81
N ALA A 197 0.85 -23.23 -4.54
CA ALA A 197 -0.54 -23.47 -4.85
C ALA A 197 -0.80 -23.65 -6.36
N TYR A 198 0.06 -23.07 -7.20
CA TYR A 198 -0.08 -23.09 -8.64
C TYR A 198 0.80 -24.17 -9.30
N PRO A 199 0.35 -24.80 -10.41
CA PRO A 199 1.20 -25.61 -11.26
C PRO A 199 2.42 -24.82 -11.73
N GLY A 200 3.61 -25.41 -11.67
CA GLY A 200 4.86 -24.70 -11.97
C GLY A 200 5.22 -23.58 -10.98
N CYS A 201 4.56 -23.54 -9.82
CA CYS A 201 4.72 -22.55 -8.75
C CYS A 201 4.41 -21.10 -9.13
N CYS A 202 3.78 -20.83 -10.29
CA CYS A 202 3.50 -19.47 -10.75
C CYS A 202 2.07 -19.32 -11.26
N LEU A 203 1.40 -18.23 -10.86
CA LEU A 203 0.22 -17.72 -11.54
C LEU A 203 0.63 -16.46 -12.32
N ASP A 204 0.47 -16.48 -13.63
CA ASP A 204 0.89 -15.41 -14.55
C ASP A 204 -0.35 -14.78 -15.20
N VAL A 205 -0.50 -13.47 -15.02
CA VAL A 205 -1.71 -12.73 -15.39
C VAL A 205 -1.32 -11.46 -16.12
N GLU A 206 -1.85 -11.26 -17.32
CA GLU A 206 -1.78 -9.96 -17.99
C GLU A 206 -2.77 -8.99 -17.33
N GLY A 207 -2.29 -7.80 -16.97
CA GLY A 207 -3.07 -6.79 -16.26
C GLY A 207 -2.37 -6.24 -15.03
N PRO A 208 -2.99 -5.24 -14.37
CA PRO A 208 -2.53 -4.68 -13.10
C PRO A 208 -2.80 -5.63 -11.92
N TYR A 209 -2.53 -5.18 -10.69
CA TYR A 209 -2.67 -5.99 -9.48
C TYR A 209 -4.12 -6.45 -9.24
N SER A 210 -5.12 -5.61 -9.50
CA SER A 210 -6.55 -5.94 -9.44
C SER A 210 -6.92 -7.15 -10.32
N ALA A 211 -6.38 -7.23 -11.54
CA ALA A 211 -6.61 -8.37 -12.43
C ALA A 211 -6.03 -9.69 -11.88
N LEU A 212 -4.89 -9.62 -11.17
CA LEU A 212 -4.35 -10.78 -10.47
C LEU A 212 -5.28 -11.23 -9.34
N LEU A 213 -5.86 -10.30 -8.58
CA LEU A 213 -6.79 -10.63 -7.49
C LEU A 213 -8.02 -11.37 -8.00
N GLU A 214 -8.66 -10.84 -9.05
CA GLU A 214 -9.80 -11.49 -9.71
C GLU A 214 -9.42 -12.89 -10.19
N ARG A 215 -8.29 -13.01 -10.89
CA ARG A 215 -7.84 -14.30 -11.42
C ARG A 215 -7.49 -15.29 -10.31
N ARG A 216 -6.94 -14.82 -9.19
CA ARG A 216 -6.63 -15.64 -8.01
C ARG A 216 -7.91 -16.19 -7.39
N GLU A 217 -8.96 -15.38 -7.28
CA GLU A 217 -10.27 -15.82 -6.79
C GLU A 217 -10.92 -16.85 -7.71
N GLU A 218 -10.93 -16.59 -9.02
CA GLU A 218 -11.41 -17.55 -10.02
C GLU A 218 -10.66 -18.88 -9.93
N TYR A 219 -9.33 -18.82 -9.82
CA TYR A 219 -8.49 -20.00 -9.69
C TYR A 219 -8.82 -20.78 -8.42
N ARG A 220 -8.94 -20.10 -7.26
CA ARG A 220 -9.30 -20.72 -5.98
C ARG A 220 -10.69 -21.37 -6.05
N ALA A 221 -11.68 -20.68 -6.62
CA ALA A 221 -13.03 -21.21 -6.77
C ALA A 221 -13.06 -22.46 -7.68
N ALA A 222 -12.38 -22.40 -8.83
CA ALA A 222 -12.24 -23.52 -9.74
C ALA A 222 -11.51 -24.70 -9.08
N GLN A 223 -10.46 -24.44 -8.31
CA GLN A 223 -9.67 -25.45 -7.62
C GLN A 223 -10.46 -26.13 -6.49
N ALA A 224 -11.26 -25.38 -5.73
CA ALA A 224 -12.16 -25.93 -4.71
C ALA A 224 -13.24 -26.83 -5.35
N GLY A 225 -13.83 -26.39 -6.46
CA GLY A 225 -14.78 -27.18 -7.25
C GLY A 225 -14.15 -28.47 -7.79
N TYR A 226 -12.94 -28.38 -8.35
CA TYR A 226 -12.18 -29.53 -8.84
C TYR A 226 -11.81 -30.51 -7.72
N GLU A 227 -11.34 -30.03 -6.56
CA GLU A 227 -11.06 -30.88 -5.40
C GLU A 227 -12.31 -31.64 -4.95
N SER A 228 -13.45 -30.95 -4.84
CA SER A 228 -14.73 -31.57 -4.45
C SER A 228 -15.17 -32.66 -5.45
N ALA A 229 -15.07 -32.37 -6.76
CA ALA A 229 -15.39 -33.34 -7.82
C ALA A 229 -14.45 -34.56 -7.77
N LEU A 230 -13.15 -34.34 -7.59
CA LEU A 230 -12.14 -35.39 -7.49
C LEU A 230 -12.33 -36.23 -6.22
N ALA A 231 -12.62 -35.60 -5.09
CA ALA A 231 -12.92 -36.27 -3.82
C ALA A 231 -14.13 -37.21 -3.95
N ASN A 232 -15.18 -36.76 -4.64
CA ASN A 232 -16.36 -37.59 -4.92
C ASN A 232 -16.02 -38.76 -5.88
N LYS A 233 -15.15 -38.57 -6.87
CA LYS A 233 -14.67 -39.64 -7.75
C LYS A 233 -13.84 -40.67 -6.98
N VAL A 234 -12.88 -40.22 -6.17
CA VAL A 234 -12.04 -41.07 -5.31
C VAL A 234 -12.90 -41.86 -4.32
N ARG A 235 -13.90 -41.24 -3.68
CA ARG A 235 -14.82 -41.93 -2.76
C ARG A 235 -15.50 -43.13 -3.41
N ARG A 236 -16.02 -42.97 -4.63
CA ARG A 236 -16.66 -44.06 -5.40
C ARG A 236 -15.69 -45.19 -5.73
N GLU A 237 -14.46 -44.87 -6.12
CA GLU A 237 -13.44 -45.89 -6.40
C GLU A 237 -12.97 -46.61 -5.12
N VAL A 238 -12.81 -45.91 -3.99
CA VAL A 238 -12.50 -46.51 -2.69
C VAL A 238 -13.62 -47.46 -2.24
N GLU A 239 -14.88 -47.09 -2.40
CA GLU A 239 -16.02 -47.97 -2.09
C GLU A 239 -16.02 -49.22 -2.98
N TRP A 240 -15.71 -49.09 -4.27
CA TRP A 240 -15.57 -50.23 -5.17
C TRP A 240 -14.42 -51.17 -4.75
N LEU A 241 -13.26 -50.61 -4.37
CA LEU A 241 -12.13 -51.38 -3.83
C LEU A 241 -12.49 -52.12 -2.54
N ARG A 242 -13.20 -51.44 -1.62
CA ARG A 242 -13.67 -52.03 -0.35
C ARG A 242 -14.62 -53.20 -0.54
N ARG A 243 -15.39 -53.24 -1.63
CA ARG A 243 -16.30 -54.36 -1.97
C ARG A 243 -15.57 -55.62 -2.48
N GLY A 244 -14.23 -55.63 -2.47
CA GLY A 244 -13.44 -56.82 -2.77
C GLY A 244 -13.11 -56.95 -4.25
N ALA A 245 -12.58 -55.89 -4.85
CA ALA A 245 -12.03 -55.92 -6.20
C ALA A 245 -10.89 -56.95 -6.32
N LYS A 246 -11.14 -58.07 -7.01
CA LYS A 246 -10.10 -59.07 -7.29
C LYS A 246 -9.37 -58.68 -8.58
N ALA A 247 -8.08 -58.35 -8.49
CA ALA A 247 -7.21 -57.96 -9.61
C ALA A 247 -6.88 -59.11 -10.58
N ARG A 248 -7.89 -59.88 -10.99
CA ARG A 248 -7.74 -61.09 -11.81
C ARG A 248 -7.80 -60.82 -13.32
N THR A 249 -8.22 -59.63 -13.73
CA THR A 249 -8.36 -59.23 -15.14
C THR A 249 -7.63 -57.92 -15.43
N THR A 250 -7.18 -57.72 -16.66
CA THR A 250 -6.48 -56.50 -17.10
C THR A 250 -7.32 -55.24 -16.88
N LYS A 251 -8.65 -55.33 -17.05
CA LYS A 251 -9.59 -54.23 -16.77
C LYS A 251 -9.69 -53.90 -15.28
N ALA A 252 -9.71 -54.92 -14.41
CA ALA A 252 -9.73 -54.70 -12.96
C ALA A 252 -8.41 -54.10 -12.47
N LYS A 253 -7.27 -54.56 -13.01
CA LYS A 253 -5.95 -54.00 -12.71
C LYS A 253 -5.84 -52.53 -13.15
N ALA A 254 -6.21 -52.21 -14.38
CA ALA A 254 -6.22 -50.83 -14.88
C ALA A 254 -7.11 -49.89 -14.04
N ARG A 255 -8.25 -50.39 -13.53
CA ARG A 255 -9.12 -49.60 -12.64
C ARG A 255 -8.51 -49.37 -11.25
N ILE A 256 -7.78 -50.36 -10.71
CA ILE A 256 -7.04 -50.21 -9.45
C ILE A 256 -5.92 -49.17 -9.62
N ASP A 257 -5.17 -49.23 -10.73
CA ASP A 257 -4.10 -48.29 -11.04
C ASP A 257 -4.66 -46.86 -11.21
N GLU A 258 -5.78 -46.71 -11.92
CA GLU A 258 -6.50 -45.43 -12.05
C GLU A 258 -7.01 -44.90 -10.70
N ALA A 259 -7.55 -45.76 -9.83
CA ALA A 259 -7.97 -45.37 -8.49
C ALA A 259 -6.78 -44.86 -7.66
N GLY A 260 -5.63 -45.52 -7.73
CA GLY A 260 -4.39 -45.08 -7.09
C GLY A 260 -3.91 -43.72 -7.63
N ARG A 261 -3.98 -43.52 -8.95
CA ARG A 261 -3.65 -42.24 -9.59
C ARG A 261 -4.55 -41.11 -9.09
N LEU A 262 -5.86 -41.33 -9.05
CA LEU A 262 -6.84 -40.36 -8.56
C LEU A 262 -6.66 -40.03 -7.07
N MET A 263 -6.28 -41.01 -6.25
CA MET A 263 -5.95 -40.78 -4.84
C MET A 263 -4.71 -39.88 -4.68
N GLY A 264 -3.66 -40.13 -5.47
CA GLY A 264 -2.46 -39.30 -5.50
C GLY A 264 -2.74 -37.87 -6.00
N GLU A 265 -3.56 -37.74 -7.04
CA GLU A 265 -4.01 -36.44 -7.58
C GLU A 265 -4.81 -35.65 -6.53
N LEU A 266 -5.70 -36.31 -5.79
CA LEU A 266 -6.48 -35.69 -4.71
C LEU A 266 -5.58 -35.23 -3.56
N ALA A 267 -4.60 -36.04 -3.17
CA ALA A 267 -3.66 -35.68 -2.11
C ALA A 267 -2.88 -34.40 -2.48
N ARG A 268 -2.36 -34.32 -3.72
CA ARG A 268 -1.67 -33.13 -4.24
C ARG A 268 -2.59 -31.91 -4.33
N ALA A 269 -3.84 -32.09 -4.76
CA ALA A 269 -4.82 -31.00 -4.83
C ALA A 269 -5.13 -30.44 -3.43
N LYS A 270 -5.32 -31.33 -2.43
CA LYS A 270 -5.55 -30.96 -1.03
C LYS A 270 -4.37 -30.22 -0.40
N GLU A 271 -3.15 -30.69 -0.67
CA GLU A 271 -1.93 -30.04 -0.18
C GLU A 271 -1.80 -28.61 -0.70
N ARG A 272 -2.05 -28.39 -2.01
CA ARG A 272 -2.06 -27.05 -2.62
C ARG A 272 -3.14 -26.15 -2.04
N ASN A 273 -4.36 -26.67 -1.84
CA ASN A 273 -5.46 -25.91 -1.25
C ASN A 273 -5.23 -25.54 0.21
N ALA A 274 -4.63 -26.44 1.00
CA ALA A 274 -4.31 -26.18 2.39
C ALA A 274 -3.29 -25.03 2.56
N GLN A 275 -2.40 -24.84 1.59
CA GLN A 275 -1.41 -23.75 1.58
C GLN A 275 -1.97 -22.42 1.05
N ALA A 276 -3.07 -22.44 0.29
CA ALA A 276 -3.71 -21.24 -0.26
C ALA A 276 -4.78 -20.61 0.64
N GLY A 277 -5.17 -21.28 1.72
CA GLY A 277 -6.27 -20.86 2.57
C GLY A 277 -5.85 -19.88 3.69
N SER A 278 -6.28 -18.63 3.58
CA SER A 278 -6.57 -17.80 4.77
C SER A 278 -7.80 -18.40 5.46
N ALA A 279 -7.69 -18.72 6.74
CA ALA A 279 -8.81 -19.26 7.50
C ALA A 279 -9.75 -18.12 7.91
N GLY A 280 -10.77 -17.86 7.09
CA GLY A 280 -11.90 -17.02 7.48
C GLY A 280 -12.65 -17.65 8.64
N ILE A 281 -12.70 -16.98 9.78
CA ILE A 281 -13.53 -17.34 10.92
C ILE A 281 -14.35 -16.09 11.25
N ASP A 282 -15.67 -16.16 11.08
CA ASP A 282 -16.59 -15.10 11.47
C ASP A 282 -16.56 -14.89 12.99
N PHE A 283 -16.29 -13.65 13.41
CA PHE A 283 -16.36 -13.25 14.81
C PHE A 283 -17.44 -12.18 15.03
N GLN A 284 -18.35 -12.45 15.96
CA GLN A 284 -19.32 -11.48 16.47
C GLN A 284 -18.75 -10.84 17.73
N GLY A 285 -18.47 -9.54 17.67
CA GLY A 285 -17.87 -8.75 18.74
C GLY A 285 -18.86 -8.34 19.84
N GLY A 286 -18.43 -8.48 21.09
CA GLY A 286 -19.09 -7.89 22.26
C GLY A 286 -18.58 -6.47 22.48
N GLY A 287 -19.46 -5.48 22.31
CA GLY A 287 -19.11 -4.06 22.34
C GLY A 287 -19.21 -3.43 23.74
N ARG A 288 -18.17 -2.66 24.10
CA ARG A 288 -18.19 -1.69 25.19
C ARG A 288 -19.06 -0.48 24.77
N GLN A 289 -19.94 0.01 25.66
CA GLN A 289 -20.97 1.03 25.34
C GLN A 289 -20.49 2.51 25.49
N THR A 290 -19.19 2.77 25.58
CA THR A 290 -18.67 4.12 25.81
C THR A 290 -18.52 4.91 24.51
N ARG A 291 -19.23 6.04 24.37
CA ARG A 291 -19.29 6.83 23.13
C ARG A 291 -18.01 7.60 22.75
N ARG A 292 -17.07 7.84 23.67
CA ARG A 292 -15.80 8.55 23.40
C ARG A 292 -14.67 7.87 24.18
N LEU A 293 -13.57 7.53 23.50
CA LEU A 293 -12.41 6.84 24.09
C LEU A 293 -11.28 7.84 24.40
N VAL A 294 -10.91 8.67 23.42
CA VAL A 294 -9.90 9.72 23.55
C VAL A 294 -10.43 11.01 22.96
N THR A 295 -10.19 12.13 23.64
CA THR A 295 -10.52 13.48 23.16
C THR A 295 -9.30 14.36 23.32
N VAL A 296 -8.88 15.00 22.23
CA VAL A 296 -7.72 15.86 22.12
C VAL A 296 -8.24 17.27 21.81
N GLU A 297 -7.82 18.24 22.62
CA GLU A 297 -8.24 19.65 22.50
C GLU A 297 -6.99 20.54 22.37
N ASN A 298 -6.90 21.29 21.27
CA ASN A 298 -5.86 22.28 20.99
C ASN A 298 -4.42 21.76 21.20
N LEU A 299 -4.14 20.55 20.72
CA LEU A 299 -2.87 19.87 20.94
C LEU A 299 -1.73 20.51 20.15
N GLY A 300 -0.64 20.81 20.84
CA GLY A 300 0.60 21.28 20.24
C GLY A 300 1.84 20.58 20.80
N HIS A 301 2.82 20.32 19.94
CA HIS A 301 4.10 19.74 20.34
C HIS A 301 5.26 20.24 19.48
N ASP A 302 6.38 20.52 20.14
CA ASP A 302 7.63 20.92 19.49
C ASP A 302 8.72 19.88 19.74
N ALA A 303 9.53 19.59 18.73
CA ALA A 303 10.68 18.69 18.86
C ALA A 303 11.90 19.29 18.15
N GLY A 304 13.05 19.32 18.83
CA GLY A 304 14.30 19.80 18.25
C GLY A 304 14.27 21.25 17.74
N GLY A 305 13.45 22.12 18.34
CA GLY A 305 13.28 23.52 17.92
C GLY A 305 12.33 23.74 16.73
N ARG A 306 11.64 22.70 16.27
CA ARG A 306 10.61 22.76 15.21
C ARG A 306 9.25 22.39 15.79
N THR A 307 8.22 23.17 15.44
CA THR A 307 6.83 22.83 15.75
C THR A 307 6.35 21.71 14.83
N LEU A 308 5.93 20.60 15.41
CA LEU A 308 5.47 19.43 14.66
C LEU A 308 4.01 19.59 14.24
N PHE A 309 3.16 19.98 15.20
CA PHE A 309 1.75 20.29 15.02
C PHE A 309 1.33 21.27 16.12
N ASP A 310 0.36 22.13 15.81
CA ASP A 310 -0.22 23.11 16.74
C ASP A 310 -1.73 23.24 16.47
N GLY A 311 -2.54 23.38 17.52
CA GLY A 311 -3.99 23.55 17.37
C GLY A 311 -4.76 22.30 16.93
N LEU A 312 -4.24 21.08 17.18
CA LEU A 312 -4.91 19.86 16.74
C LEU A 312 -6.07 19.48 17.68
N ASP A 313 -7.28 19.37 17.12
CA ASP A 313 -8.45 18.78 17.76
C ASP A 313 -8.78 17.41 17.14
N LEU A 314 -9.00 16.40 17.99
CA LEU A 314 -9.27 15.02 17.53
C LEU A 314 -10.15 14.26 18.54
N VAL A 315 -11.09 13.47 18.05
CA VAL A 315 -11.93 12.58 18.88
C VAL A 315 -11.85 11.15 18.35
N LEU A 316 -11.41 10.22 19.20
CA LEU A 316 -11.44 8.78 18.92
C LEU A 316 -12.64 8.15 19.65
N SER A 317 -13.53 7.53 18.88
CA SER A 317 -14.70 6.80 19.38
C SER A 317 -14.61 5.32 18.95
N PRO A 318 -15.36 4.39 19.56
CA PRO A 318 -15.37 3.00 19.08
C PRO A 318 -15.74 2.94 17.60
N GLY A 319 -15.00 2.16 16.82
CA GLY A 319 -15.12 2.07 15.36
C GLY A 319 -14.42 3.19 14.58
N THR A 320 -13.87 4.23 15.24
CA THR A 320 -13.02 5.22 14.57
C THR A 320 -11.72 4.56 14.15
N ARG A 321 -11.40 4.63 12.85
CA ARG A 321 -10.13 4.18 12.26
C ARG A 321 -9.45 5.39 11.65
N LEU A 322 -8.49 5.97 12.36
CA LEU A 322 -7.76 7.16 11.97
C LEU A 322 -6.48 6.77 11.24
N GLY A 323 -6.36 7.10 9.96
CA GLY A 323 -5.11 7.00 9.23
C GLY A 323 -4.29 8.30 9.36
N LEU A 324 -3.01 8.18 9.66
CA LEU A 324 -2.08 9.30 9.79
C LEU A 324 -1.10 9.30 8.62
N VAL A 325 -1.07 10.40 7.85
CA VAL A 325 -0.16 10.55 6.69
C VAL A 325 0.74 11.77 6.86
N GLY A 326 1.93 11.74 6.25
CA GLY A 326 2.89 12.83 6.34
C GLY A 326 4.33 12.39 6.09
N ALA A 327 5.22 13.35 5.84
CA ALA A 327 6.64 13.08 5.62
C ALA A 327 7.32 12.51 6.89
N ASN A 328 8.50 11.91 6.73
CA ASN A 328 9.28 11.46 7.87
C ASN A 328 9.72 12.66 8.72
N GLY A 329 9.52 12.56 10.04
CA GLY A 329 9.74 13.66 10.96
C GLY A 329 8.61 14.69 11.06
N SER A 330 7.44 14.47 10.45
CA SER A 330 6.28 15.37 10.61
C SER A 330 5.58 15.26 11.97
N GLY A 331 5.97 14.30 12.82
CA GLY A 331 5.44 14.12 14.17
C GLY A 331 4.39 13.02 14.32
N LYS A 332 4.15 12.17 13.31
CA LYS A 332 3.17 11.06 13.37
C LYS A 332 3.38 10.14 14.58
N SER A 333 4.58 9.60 14.75
CA SER A 333 4.93 8.73 15.90
C SER A 333 4.81 9.47 17.23
N THR A 334 5.17 10.76 17.27
CA THR A 334 5.01 11.61 18.46
C THR A 334 3.54 11.76 18.83
N LEU A 335 2.65 11.97 17.85
CA LEU A 335 1.21 12.02 18.08
C LEU A 335 0.69 10.70 18.67
N LEU A 336 1.08 9.55 18.12
CA LEU A 336 0.68 8.25 18.70
C LEU A 336 1.16 8.07 20.15
N ARG A 337 2.41 8.45 20.47
CA ARG A 337 2.93 8.38 21.84
C ARG A 337 2.17 9.28 22.81
N ILE A 338 1.77 10.46 22.36
CA ILE A 338 0.91 11.37 23.12
C ILE A 338 -0.47 10.74 23.32
N LEU A 339 -1.07 10.13 22.30
CA LEU A 339 -2.36 9.43 22.44
C LEU A 339 -2.26 8.25 23.42
N ALA A 340 -1.16 7.47 23.35
CA ALA A 340 -0.86 6.36 24.25
C ALA A 340 -0.65 6.78 25.71
N GLY A 341 -0.23 8.04 25.95
CA GLY A 341 0.13 8.53 27.27
C GLY A 341 1.58 8.26 27.66
N GLU A 342 2.42 7.87 26.71
CA GLU A 342 3.87 7.71 26.91
C GLU A 342 4.60 9.06 26.90
N GLN A 343 3.97 10.10 26.33
CA GLN A 343 4.54 11.43 26.20
C GLN A 343 3.49 12.50 26.52
N GLU A 344 3.88 13.51 27.29
CA GLU A 344 3.01 14.65 27.61
C GLU A 344 2.99 15.66 26.44
N PRO A 345 1.83 16.28 26.17
CA PRO A 345 1.73 17.33 25.17
C PRO A 345 2.46 18.61 25.63
N ALA A 346 3.01 19.39 24.70
CA ALA A 346 3.64 20.67 25.07
C ALA A 346 2.57 21.75 25.30
N ARG A 347 1.45 21.66 24.57
CA ARG A 347 0.27 22.52 24.63
C ARG A 347 -0.99 21.69 24.41
N GLY A 348 -2.12 22.16 24.93
CA GLY A 348 -3.42 21.48 24.80
C GLY A 348 -3.66 20.42 25.88
N ALA A 349 -4.73 19.64 25.71
CA ALA A 349 -5.14 18.62 26.66
C ALA A 349 -5.58 17.33 25.96
N VAL A 350 -5.21 16.18 26.54
CA VAL A 350 -5.64 14.86 26.10
C VAL A 350 -6.47 14.21 27.21
N ARG A 351 -7.77 14.02 26.98
CA ARG A 351 -8.70 13.37 27.90
C ARG A 351 -8.95 11.93 27.44
N ARG A 352 -8.72 10.97 28.33
CA ARG A 352 -8.95 9.54 28.09
C ARG A 352 -10.13 9.05 28.92
N ALA A 353 -10.87 8.09 28.38
CA ALA A 353 -11.94 7.43 29.14
C ALA A 353 -11.36 6.71 30.38
N PRO A 354 -12.13 6.61 31.48
CA PRO A 354 -11.69 5.85 32.66
C PRO A 354 -11.52 4.37 32.32
N ALA A 355 -10.45 3.76 32.84
CA ALA A 355 -10.07 2.37 32.56
C ALA A 355 -10.01 2.05 31.05
N LEU A 356 -9.37 2.94 30.28
CA LEU A 356 -9.08 2.73 28.88
C LEU A 356 -7.85 1.83 28.73
N GLU A 357 -7.99 0.71 28.04
CA GLU A 357 -6.85 -0.14 27.66
C GLU A 357 -6.33 0.32 26.29
N THR A 358 -5.06 0.73 26.24
CA THR A 358 -4.42 1.18 24.99
C THR A 358 -3.26 0.24 24.66
N ALA A 359 -3.24 -0.28 23.44
CA ALA A 359 -2.12 -1.07 22.92
C ALA A 359 -1.36 -0.23 21.88
N TYR A 360 -0.10 0.08 22.17
CA TYR A 360 0.82 0.72 21.22
C TYR A 360 1.74 -0.32 20.61
N PHE A 361 1.81 -0.33 19.27
CA PHE A 361 2.69 -1.17 18.50
C PHE A 361 3.82 -0.32 17.90
N ASP A 362 5.04 -0.58 18.36
CA ASP A 362 6.28 -0.02 17.84
C ASP A 362 7.24 -1.18 17.53
N GLN A 363 7.51 -1.41 16.24
CA GLN A 363 8.36 -2.51 15.75
C GLN A 363 9.76 -2.47 16.38
N ALA A 364 10.27 -1.30 16.79
CA ALA A 364 11.59 -1.16 17.41
C ALA A 364 11.61 -1.61 18.89
N ARG A 365 10.45 -1.69 19.54
CA ARG A 365 10.33 -1.96 20.98
C ARG A 365 9.84 -3.36 21.31
N GLU A 366 9.15 -4.03 20.38
CA GLU A 366 8.70 -5.41 20.58
C GLU A 366 9.80 -6.41 20.27
N GLN A 367 10.63 -6.66 21.28
CA GLN A 367 11.65 -7.72 21.22
C GLN A 367 10.98 -9.08 21.46
N LEU A 368 11.18 -9.98 20.52
CA LEU A 368 10.86 -11.39 20.67
C LEU A 368 12.02 -12.09 21.39
N ASP A 369 11.72 -12.95 22.35
CA ASP A 369 12.74 -13.83 22.94
C ASP A 369 13.14 -14.89 21.88
N PRO A 370 14.40 -14.88 21.39
CA PRO A 370 14.82 -15.79 20.32
C PRO A 370 14.78 -17.27 20.74
N GLU A 371 14.91 -17.55 22.03
CA GLU A 371 14.98 -18.92 22.57
C GLU A 371 13.57 -19.48 22.88
N GLU A 372 12.57 -18.61 23.00
CA GLU A 372 11.19 -19.02 23.22
C GLU A 372 10.63 -19.72 21.97
N SER A 373 9.79 -20.75 22.14
CA SER A 373 9.11 -21.37 21.01
C SER A 373 7.93 -20.53 20.53
N LEU A 374 7.61 -20.63 19.24
CA LEU A 374 6.45 -19.93 18.64
C LEU A 374 5.15 -20.15 19.44
N ARG A 375 4.91 -21.38 19.90
CA ARG A 375 3.77 -21.74 20.75
C ARG A 375 3.73 -20.92 22.04
N ARG A 376 4.87 -20.79 22.71
CA ARG A 376 4.96 -20.08 24.00
C ARG A 376 4.87 -18.57 23.82
N ALA A 377 5.46 -18.03 22.76
CA ALA A 377 5.34 -16.63 22.40
C ALA A 377 3.87 -16.21 22.15
N LEU A 378 3.04 -17.10 21.58
CA LEU A 378 1.61 -16.89 21.37
C LEU A 378 0.76 -17.20 22.61
N ALA A 379 1.04 -18.31 23.29
CA ALA A 379 0.32 -18.79 24.46
C ALA A 379 1.31 -19.07 25.62
N PRO A 380 1.67 -18.03 26.40
CA PRO A 380 2.61 -18.19 27.51
C PRO A 380 2.09 -19.17 28.57
N HIS A 381 0.76 -19.25 28.72
CA HIS A 381 0.09 -20.06 29.73
C HIS A 381 -0.90 -21.04 29.07
N GLY A 382 -0.43 -22.24 28.74
CA GLY A 382 -1.26 -23.33 28.21
C GLY A 382 -1.13 -23.56 26.70
N ASP A 383 -2.20 -24.11 26.08
CA ASP A 383 -2.31 -24.41 24.64
C ASP A 383 -3.48 -23.66 23.98
N ALA A 384 -4.03 -22.66 24.66
CA ALA A 384 -5.12 -21.82 24.17
C ALA A 384 -4.79 -20.34 24.36
N VAL A 385 -5.23 -19.53 23.41
CA VAL A 385 -5.19 -18.08 23.43
C VAL A 385 -6.59 -17.54 23.65
N VAL A 386 -6.70 -16.37 24.28
CA VAL A 386 -7.97 -15.67 24.45
C VAL A 386 -8.02 -14.53 23.45
N HIS A 387 -8.98 -14.55 22.55
CA HIS A 387 -9.23 -13.47 21.59
C HIS A 387 -10.69 -13.03 21.69
N GLN A 388 -10.93 -11.74 21.93
CA GLN A 388 -12.27 -11.17 22.11
C GLN A 388 -13.14 -11.95 23.13
N GLY A 389 -12.54 -12.40 24.23
CA GLY A 389 -13.23 -13.16 25.29
C GLY A 389 -13.52 -14.63 24.97
N ARG A 390 -13.04 -15.17 23.84
CA ARG A 390 -13.19 -16.58 23.46
C ARG A 390 -11.85 -17.31 23.54
N GLN A 391 -11.87 -18.55 24.02
CA GLN A 391 -10.70 -19.43 24.00
C GLN A 391 -10.57 -20.10 22.63
N ILE A 392 -9.39 -19.96 22.02
CA ILE A 392 -9.03 -20.55 20.73
C ILE A 392 -7.76 -21.37 20.94
N HIS A 393 -7.69 -22.58 20.37
CA HIS A 393 -6.47 -23.37 20.45
C HIS A 393 -5.30 -22.68 19.72
N VAL A 394 -4.10 -22.69 20.31
CA VAL A 394 -2.92 -21.97 19.79
C VAL A 394 -2.59 -22.36 18.34
N ALA A 395 -2.74 -23.63 17.96
CA ALA A 395 -2.50 -24.07 16.59
C ALA A 395 -3.51 -23.49 15.59
N SER A 396 -4.75 -23.30 16.00
CA SER A 396 -5.79 -22.69 15.15
C SER A 396 -5.52 -21.19 14.98
N TRP A 397 -5.09 -20.52 16.05
CA TRP A 397 -4.68 -19.11 15.99
C TRP A 397 -3.44 -18.92 15.11
N ALA A 398 -2.39 -19.72 15.32
CA ALA A 398 -1.17 -19.67 14.53
C ALA A 398 -1.45 -19.93 13.04
N LYS A 399 -2.37 -20.85 12.72
CA LYS A 399 -2.79 -21.11 11.34
C LYS A 399 -3.44 -19.88 10.67
N ARG A 400 -4.16 -19.03 11.41
CA ARG A 400 -4.73 -17.76 10.88
C ARG A 400 -3.62 -16.83 10.39
N PHE A 401 -2.50 -16.80 11.09
CA PHE A 401 -1.28 -16.09 10.71
C PHE A 401 -0.34 -16.95 9.86
N LEU A 402 -0.88 -17.90 9.10
CA LEU A 402 -0.15 -18.70 8.11
C LEU A 402 1.03 -19.52 8.68
N PHE A 403 1.07 -19.76 9.99
CA PHE A 403 2.03 -20.68 10.59
C PHE A 403 1.57 -22.12 10.40
N ARG A 404 2.52 -22.99 10.05
CA ARG A 404 2.26 -24.41 9.97
C ARG A 404 2.35 -25.07 11.35
N PRO A 405 1.63 -26.19 11.58
CA PRO A 405 1.65 -26.87 12.87
C PRO A 405 3.05 -27.32 13.32
N ASP A 406 3.93 -27.70 12.38
CA ASP A 406 5.32 -28.07 12.66
C ASP A 406 6.18 -26.91 13.17
N GLN A 407 5.78 -25.67 12.89
CA GLN A 407 6.53 -24.47 13.31
C GLN A 407 6.26 -24.06 14.75
N LEU A 408 5.19 -24.56 15.38
CA LEU A 408 4.79 -24.17 16.74
C LEU A 408 5.87 -24.46 17.78
N ASP A 409 6.65 -25.52 17.57
CA ASP A 409 7.67 -25.94 18.52
C ASP A 409 9.07 -25.43 18.13
N LEU A 410 9.19 -24.64 17.05
CA LEU A 410 10.44 -23.99 16.65
C LEU A 410 10.73 -22.77 17.53
N PRO A 411 12.00 -22.55 17.92
CA PRO A 411 12.45 -21.29 18.50
C PRO A 411 12.23 -20.10 17.57
N VAL A 412 11.84 -18.96 18.14
CA VAL A 412 11.54 -17.74 17.38
C VAL A 412 12.79 -17.21 16.64
N GLY A 413 13.99 -17.40 17.18
CA GLY A 413 15.24 -17.02 16.53
C GLY A 413 15.52 -17.75 15.21
N LEU A 414 14.86 -18.89 14.95
CA LEU A 414 14.98 -19.64 13.70
C LEU A 414 13.91 -19.25 12.66
N LEU A 415 12.95 -18.43 13.05
CA LEU A 415 11.94 -17.90 12.12
C LEU A 415 12.58 -16.82 11.23
N SER A 416 12.14 -16.75 9.98
CA SER A 416 12.52 -15.65 9.08
C SER A 416 11.98 -14.30 9.60
N GLY A 417 12.59 -13.18 9.20
CA GLY A 417 12.13 -11.84 9.62
C GLY A 417 10.64 -11.59 9.34
N GLY A 418 10.13 -12.06 8.19
CA GLY A 418 8.70 -11.99 7.88
C GLY A 418 7.82 -12.88 8.77
N GLU A 419 8.30 -14.06 9.18
CA GLU A 419 7.60 -14.91 10.16
C GLU A 419 7.62 -14.32 11.56
N GLN A 420 8.71 -13.65 11.95
CA GLN A 420 8.78 -12.89 13.20
C GLN A 420 7.79 -11.72 13.19
N ALA A 421 7.70 -10.98 12.08
CA ALA A 421 6.72 -9.92 11.92
C ALA A 421 5.28 -10.44 12.01
N ARG A 422 4.98 -11.60 11.40
CA ARG A 422 3.68 -12.29 11.58
C ARG A 422 3.38 -12.64 13.03
N LEU A 423 4.38 -13.10 13.77
CA LEU A 423 4.23 -13.42 15.20
C LEU A 423 3.92 -12.16 16.02
N LEU A 424 4.57 -11.05 15.72
CA LEU A 424 4.30 -9.77 16.37
C LEU A 424 2.85 -9.32 16.16
N ILE A 425 2.34 -9.37 14.93
CA ILE A 425 0.93 -9.07 14.65
C ILE A 425 0.01 -10.06 15.36
N ALA A 426 0.33 -11.35 15.35
CA ALA A 426 -0.47 -12.37 16.01
C ALA A 426 -0.56 -12.14 17.54
N ARG A 427 0.52 -11.67 18.18
CA ARG A 427 0.53 -11.29 19.61
C ARG A 427 -0.21 -9.98 19.86
N LEU A 428 -0.06 -9.01 18.98
CA LEU A 428 -0.77 -7.73 19.06
C LEU A 428 -2.28 -7.93 19.06
N MET A 429 -2.80 -8.78 18.17
CA MET A 429 -4.23 -9.09 18.08
C MET A 429 -4.78 -9.87 19.29
N LEU A 430 -3.92 -10.42 20.15
CA LEU A 430 -4.31 -11.09 21.40
C LEU A 430 -4.36 -10.14 22.59
N ARG A 431 -3.75 -8.95 22.51
CA ARG A 431 -3.79 -7.98 23.61
C ARG A 431 -5.21 -7.42 23.74
N PRO A 432 -5.80 -7.45 24.95
CA PRO A 432 -7.03 -6.71 25.18
C PRO A 432 -6.73 -5.20 25.06
N ALA A 433 -7.51 -4.51 24.23
CA ALA A 433 -7.35 -3.09 23.99
C ALA A 433 -8.69 -2.47 23.57
N ASP A 434 -8.96 -1.26 24.05
CA ASP A 434 -10.03 -0.38 23.56
C ASP A 434 -9.52 0.52 22.42
N VAL A 435 -8.23 0.88 22.45
CA VAL A 435 -7.57 1.69 21.41
C VAL A 435 -6.29 1.00 20.97
N LEU A 436 -6.16 0.82 19.65
CA LEU A 436 -4.98 0.25 19.01
C LEU A 436 -4.22 1.37 18.27
N LEU A 437 -2.97 1.58 18.63
CA LEU A 437 -2.10 2.60 18.06
C LEU A 437 -0.96 1.90 17.33
N LEU A 438 -0.91 2.04 16.00
CA LEU A 438 -0.01 1.27 15.14
C LEU A 438 0.94 2.20 14.41
N ASP A 439 2.24 2.04 14.66
CA ASP A 439 3.30 2.80 13.99
C ASP A 439 4.00 1.91 12.95
N GLU A 440 3.69 2.11 11.67
CA GLU A 440 4.21 1.36 10.52
C GLU A 440 4.16 -0.18 10.67
N PRO A 441 2.99 -0.77 11.00
CA PRO A 441 2.89 -2.22 11.24
C PRO A 441 3.06 -3.06 9.98
N THR A 442 3.07 -2.43 8.81
CA THR A 442 3.11 -3.08 7.48
C THR A 442 4.51 -3.39 7.01
N ASN A 443 5.55 -2.85 7.66
CA ASN A 443 6.92 -3.09 7.25
C ASN A 443 7.26 -4.57 7.32
N ASP A 444 7.98 -5.05 6.30
CA ASP A 444 8.46 -6.44 6.19
C ASP A 444 7.36 -7.51 6.12
N LEU A 445 6.08 -7.11 6.02
CA LEU A 445 4.95 -8.02 5.86
C LEU A 445 4.74 -8.40 4.39
N ASP A 446 4.49 -9.69 4.14
CA ASP A 446 4.02 -10.13 2.83
C ASP A 446 2.55 -9.82 2.61
N ILE A 447 2.13 -9.78 1.35
CA ILE A 447 0.74 -9.50 0.96
C ILE A 447 -0.28 -10.38 1.70
N PRO A 448 -0.11 -11.71 1.82
CA PRO A 448 -1.03 -12.54 2.59
C PRO A 448 -1.14 -12.15 4.05
N THR A 449 -0.04 -11.74 4.70
CA THR A 449 -0.09 -11.24 6.08
C THR A 449 -0.79 -9.89 6.16
N LEU A 450 -0.52 -9.00 5.21
CA LEU A 450 -1.18 -7.70 5.13
C LEU A 450 -2.70 -7.86 4.98
N GLU A 451 -3.18 -8.85 4.20
CA GLU A 451 -4.61 -9.17 4.07
C GLU A 451 -5.22 -9.61 5.41
N VAL A 452 -4.51 -10.44 6.19
CA VAL A 452 -4.97 -10.88 7.53
C VAL A 452 -5.00 -9.71 8.51
N LEU A 453 -3.99 -8.84 8.48
CA LEU A 453 -3.95 -7.62 9.29
C LEU A 453 -5.12 -6.70 8.94
N GLU A 454 -5.34 -6.45 7.66
CA GLU A 454 -6.43 -5.63 7.13
C GLU A 454 -7.80 -6.12 7.63
N GLU A 455 -8.10 -7.41 7.46
CA GLU A 455 -9.34 -8.03 7.95
C GLU A 455 -9.48 -7.86 9.47
N SER A 456 -8.42 -8.15 10.23
CA SER A 456 -8.42 -8.04 11.69
C SER A 456 -8.65 -6.60 12.19
N LEU A 457 -8.07 -5.61 11.50
CA LEU A 457 -8.25 -4.19 11.83
C LEU A 457 -9.66 -3.69 11.49
N ARG A 458 -10.28 -4.20 10.41
CA ARG A 458 -11.68 -3.88 10.09
C ARG A 458 -12.66 -4.46 11.11
N GLU A 459 -12.40 -5.67 11.59
CA GLU A 459 -13.22 -6.37 12.60
C GLU A 459 -13.04 -5.84 14.03
N PHE A 460 -11.99 -5.05 14.28
CA PHE A 460 -11.68 -4.56 15.62
C PHE A 460 -12.77 -3.60 16.14
N PRO A 461 -13.41 -3.89 17.30
CA PRO A 461 -14.55 -3.10 17.80
C PRO A 461 -14.16 -1.77 18.45
N GLY A 462 -12.87 -1.60 18.81
CA GLY A 462 -12.35 -0.38 19.43
C GLY A 462 -12.02 0.73 18.44
N ALA A 463 -11.19 1.68 18.84
CA ALA A 463 -10.61 2.67 17.92
C ALA A 463 -9.23 2.22 17.44
N VAL A 464 -8.89 2.54 16.19
CA VAL A 464 -7.56 2.30 15.61
C VAL A 464 -6.98 3.65 15.18
N ALA A 465 -5.72 3.91 15.52
CA ALA A 465 -4.92 4.95 14.87
C ALA A 465 -3.74 4.28 14.18
N LEU A 466 -3.63 4.46 12.87
CA LEU A 466 -2.70 3.73 12.00
C LEU A 466 -1.81 4.71 11.25
N ILE A 467 -0.49 4.57 11.44
CA ILE A 467 0.53 5.12 10.55
C ILE A 467 0.98 3.98 9.66
N THR A 468 0.87 4.14 8.35
CA THR A 468 1.48 3.21 7.39
C THR A 468 1.75 3.92 6.08
N HIS A 469 2.77 3.46 5.36
CA HIS A 469 3.00 3.83 3.96
C HIS A 469 2.16 3.00 2.96
N ASP A 470 1.46 1.95 3.41
CA ASP A 470 0.57 1.16 2.56
C ASP A 470 -0.75 1.91 2.32
N ARG A 471 -0.84 2.53 1.13
CA ARG A 471 -2.03 3.27 0.68
C ARG A 471 -3.27 2.40 0.58
N TYR A 472 -3.12 1.14 0.19
CA TYR A 472 -4.23 0.22 0.05
C TYR A 472 -4.81 -0.12 1.42
N LEU A 473 -3.96 -0.43 2.39
CA LEU A 473 -4.39 -0.68 3.77
C LEU A 473 -5.04 0.57 4.39
N LEU A 474 -4.46 1.76 4.19
CA LEU A 474 -5.04 3.00 4.68
C LEU A 474 -6.44 3.23 4.11
N ASP A 475 -6.61 3.09 2.81
CA ASP A 475 -7.90 3.30 2.14
C ASP A 475 -8.94 2.25 2.59
N ALA A 476 -8.52 0.99 2.72
CA ALA A 476 -9.41 -0.11 3.07
C ALA A 476 -9.85 -0.13 4.55
N VAL A 477 -9.08 0.47 5.46
CA VAL A 477 -9.34 0.44 6.92
C VAL A 477 -9.78 1.80 7.46
N SER A 478 -9.22 2.90 6.97
CA SER A 478 -9.42 4.22 7.59
C SER A 478 -10.82 4.76 7.35
N THR A 479 -11.45 5.29 8.39
CA THR A 479 -12.71 6.07 8.32
C THR A 479 -12.46 7.58 8.28
N ALA A 480 -11.27 8.00 8.70
CA ALA A 480 -10.84 9.39 8.71
C ALA A 480 -9.33 9.42 8.49
N LEU A 481 -8.85 10.46 7.79
CA LEU A 481 -7.44 10.66 7.51
C LEU A 481 -7.00 12.01 8.08
N LEU A 482 -5.78 12.06 8.63
CA LEU A 482 -5.15 13.28 9.12
C LEU A 482 -3.75 13.39 8.55
N GLY A 483 -3.51 14.46 7.80
CA GLY A 483 -2.22 14.81 7.23
C GLY A 483 -1.41 15.72 8.15
N LEU A 484 -0.17 15.36 8.42
CA LEU A 484 0.81 16.20 9.11
C LEU A 484 1.86 16.68 8.11
N ASP A 485 1.87 17.99 7.84
CA ASP A 485 2.80 18.63 6.89
C ASP A 485 4.22 18.83 7.47
N GLY A 486 4.36 18.68 8.78
CA GLY A 486 5.58 18.94 9.53
C GLY A 486 5.96 20.43 9.60
N GLN A 487 5.13 21.35 9.11
CA GLN A 487 5.27 22.80 9.29
C GLN A 487 4.36 23.33 10.41
N GLY A 488 3.74 22.42 11.18
CA GLY A 488 2.87 22.75 12.29
C GLY A 488 1.38 22.63 11.98
N GLN A 489 1.00 22.34 10.73
CA GLN A 489 -0.41 22.16 10.38
C GLN A 489 -0.79 20.68 10.37
N ALA A 490 -1.95 20.41 10.97
CA ALA A 490 -2.62 19.14 10.87
C ALA A 490 -3.91 19.33 10.06
N VAL A 491 -4.01 18.65 8.93
CA VAL A 491 -5.08 18.83 7.95
C VAL A 491 -5.96 17.59 7.94
N PRO A 492 -7.25 17.68 8.29
CA PRO A 492 -8.18 16.57 8.09
C PRO A 492 -8.38 16.34 6.59
N LEU A 493 -8.33 15.08 6.17
CA LEU A 493 -8.39 14.69 4.77
C LEU A 493 -9.60 13.80 4.53
N ALA A 494 -10.30 14.04 3.42
CA ALA A 494 -11.38 13.19 2.95
C ALA A 494 -10.86 11.95 2.20
N SER A 495 -9.70 12.07 1.54
CA SER A 495 -9.07 10.98 0.79
C SER A 495 -7.54 11.14 0.74
N LEU A 496 -6.83 10.07 0.39
CA LEU A 496 -5.38 10.13 0.15
C LEU A 496 -5.01 11.00 -1.06
N GLU A 497 -5.90 11.14 -2.04
CA GLU A 497 -5.68 12.00 -3.22
C GLU A 497 -5.61 13.48 -2.84
N GLN A 498 -6.43 13.92 -1.87
CA GLN A 498 -6.41 15.28 -1.36
C GLN A 498 -5.06 15.63 -0.73
N TRP A 499 -4.37 14.64 -0.12
CA TRP A 499 -3.04 14.85 0.44
C TRP A 499 -2.00 15.12 -0.65
N ASP A 500 -2.04 14.39 -1.77
CA ASP A 500 -1.12 14.63 -2.90
C ASP A 500 -1.39 16.01 -3.53
N ALA A 501 -2.65 16.40 -3.70
CA ALA A 501 -3.01 17.74 -4.16
C ALA A 501 -2.47 18.83 -3.22
N HIS A 502 -2.63 18.65 -1.91
CA HIS A 502 -2.13 19.58 -0.90
C HIS A 502 -0.60 19.71 -0.93
N LEU A 503 0.12 18.59 -1.07
CA LEU A 503 1.58 18.62 -1.23
C LEU A 503 2.00 19.34 -2.51
N ARG A 504 1.29 19.15 -3.63
CA ARG A 504 1.56 19.85 -4.89
C ARG A 504 1.34 21.35 -4.78
N GLU A 505 0.28 21.78 -4.10
CA GLU A 505 0.05 23.21 -3.84
C GLU A 505 1.12 23.82 -2.94
N ALA A 506 1.60 23.05 -1.95
CA ALA A 506 2.68 23.46 -1.07
C ALA A 506 4.05 23.50 -1.76
N GLN A 507 4.30 22.59 -2.72
CA GLN A 507 5.54 22.46 -3.49
C GLN A 507 5.55 23.25 -4.80
N ALA A 508 4.39 23.71 -5.28
CA ALA A 508 4.33 24.64 -6.40
C ALA A 508 5.27 25.80 -6.09
N PRO A 509 6.10 26.27 -7.04
CA PRO A 509 6.91 27.44 -6.82
C PRO A 509 5.94 28.54 -6.41
N ARG A 510 5.97 28.91 -5.12
CA ARG A 510 5.52 30.22 -4.73
C ARG A 510 6.42 31.12 -5.55
N GLU A 511 5.91 31.62 -6.68
CA GLU A 511 6.50 32.74 -7.38
C GLU A 511 6.97 33.65 -6.27
N ARG A 512 8.30 33.85 -6.20
CA ARG A 512 8.91 34.70 -5.19
C ARG A 512 8.04 35.95 -5.20
N ARG A 513 7.20 36.12 -4.18
CA ARG A 513 6.52 37.37 -3.96
C ARG A 513 7.67 38.34 -3.87
N GLU A 514 7.87 39.09 -4.94
CA GLU A 514 8.83 40.17 -4.99
C GLU A 514 8.66 40.93 -3.68
N ALA A 515 9.80 41.19 -3.03
CA ALA A 515 9.85 41.90 -1.78
C ALA A 515 8.84 43.05 -1.82
N GLU A 516 7.89 42.99 -0.88
CA GLU A 516 6.82 43.96 -0.74
C GLU A 516 7.47 45.37 -0.76
N PRO A 517 7.07 46.27 -1.68
CA PRO A 517 7.63 47.61 -1.69
C PRO A 517 7.28 48.29 -0.36
N PRO A 518 8.13 49.21 0.14
CA PRO A 518 8.02 49.72 1.50
C PRO A 518 6.62 50.27 1.77
N ARG A 519 6.08 49.85 2.91
CA ARG A 519 4.73 50.14 3.43
C ARG A 519 4.23 51.52 3.01
N ARG A 520 3.24 51.54 2.12
CA ARG A 520 2.36 52.70 1.94
C ARG A 520 1.44 52.84 3.17
N PRO A 521 1.13 54.06 3.60
CA PRO A 521 0.44 54.28 4.88
C PRO A 521 -1.01 53.77 4.84
N ALA A 522 -1.41 53.21 5.99
CA ALA A 522 -2.75 52.89 6.48
C ALA A 522 -3.88 52.69 5.45
N ARG A 523 -4.39 51.46 5.37
CA ARG A 523 -5.69 51.14 4.77
C ARG A 523 -6.77 52.06 5.35
N ARG A 524 -7.50 52.74 4.47
CA ARG A 524 -8.74 53.44 4.81
C ARG A 524 -9.81 52.41 5.22
N PRO A 525 -10.73 52.75 6.13
CA PRO A 525 -11.73 51.81 6.64
C PRO A 525 -12.64 51.31 5.51
N ALA A 526 -13.18 50.10 5.71
CA ALA A 526 -14.08 49.42 4.79
C ALA A 526 -15.18 50.37 4.29
N LYS A 527 -15.35 50.44 2.97
CA LYS A 527 -16.44 51.21 2.36
C LYS A 527 -17.75 50.49 2.69
N LYS A 528 -18.68 51.21 3.29
CA LYS A 528 -20.10 50.84 3.39
C LYS A 528 -20.62 50.39 2.02
N LEU A 529 -21.54 49.42 2.00
CA LEU A 529 -22.34 49.11 0.82
C LEU A 529 -22.88 50.43 0.25
N THR A 530 -22.69 50.63 -1.05
CA THR A 530 -23.30 51.79 -1.72
C THR A 530 -24.80 51.56 -1.86
N TYR A 531 -25.60 52.63 -1.90
CA TYR A 531 -27.06 52.55 -2.12
C TYR A 531 -27.46 51.70 -3.36
N LYS A 532 -26.56 51.57 -4.34
CA LYS A 532 -26.75 50.69 -5.50
C LYS A 532 -26.55 49.20 -5.17
N GLU A 533 -25.61 48.86 -4.29
CA GLU A 533 -25.31 47.49 -3.86
C GLU A 533 -26.34 46.98 -2.84
N GLU A 534 -26.88 47.83 -1.96
CA GLU A 534 -28.00 47.46 -1.07
C GLU A 534 -29.25 47.09 -1.89
N ARG A 535 -29.59 47.91 -2.88
CA ARG A 535 -30.71 47.65 -3.79
C ARG A 535 -30.45 46.47 -4.73
N GLU A 536 -29.18 46.19 -5.06
CA GLU A 536 -28.78 45.00 -5.81
C GLU A 536 -29.08 43.76 -4.97
N LEU A 537 -28.59 43.71 -3.72
CA LEU A 537 -28.79 42.60 -2.77
C LEU A 537 -30.28 42.28 -2.55
N GLU A 538 -31.11 43.30 -2.33
CA GLU A 538 -32.57 43.15 -2.19
C GLU A 538 -33.24 42.51 -3.43
N GLY A 539 -32.65 42.69 -4.62
CA GLY A 539 -33.14 42.13 -5.88
C GLY A 539 -32.52 40.78 -6.27
N MET A 540 -31.47 40.34 -5.57
CA MET A 540 -30.72 39.13 -5.95
C MET A 540 -31.50 37.85 -5.69
N GLU A 541 -32.26 37.75 -4.60
CA GLU A 541 -33.08 36.56 -4.31
C GLU A 541 -34.09 36.30 -5.43
N ALA A 542 -34.74 37.35 -5.94
CA ALA A 542 -35.66 37.25 -7.07
C ALA A 542 -34.94 36.85 -8.36
N ALA A 543 -33.75 37.43 -8.63
CA ALA A 543 -32.96 37.10 -9.81
C ALA A 543 -32.42 35.66 -9.79
N ILE A 544 -31.98 35.17 -8.62
CA ILE A 544 -31.56 33.78 -8.41
C ILE A 544 -32.75 32.85 -8.64
N GLY A 545 -33.92 33.15 -8.07
CA GLY A 545 -35.13 32.35 -8.29
C GLY A 545 -35.55 32.29 -9.76
N GLU A 546 -35.42 33.38 -10.52
CA GLU A 546 -35.67 33.40 -11.97
C GLU A 546 -34.65 32.54 -12.75
N ALA A 547 -33.37 32.62 -12.38
CA ALA A 547 -32.30 31.85 -13.02
C ALA A 547 -32.41 30.35 -12.72
N GLU A 548 -32.77 29.97 -11.48
CA GLU A 548 -33.03 28.58 -11.08
C GLU A 548 -34.25 28.01 -11.80
N ALA A 549 -35.33 28.79 -11.94
CA ALA A 549 -36.49 28.37 -12.72
C ALA A 549 -36.14 28.17 -14.21
N ALA A 550 -35.26 29.02 -14.77
CA ALA A 550 -34.77 28.86 -16.12
C ALA A 550 -33.90 27.61 -16.28
N LEU A 551 -33.00 27.32 -15.33
CA LEU A 551 -32.19 26.10 -15.31
C LEU A 551 -33.07 24.85 -15.22
N ALA A 552 -34.03 24.81 -14.31
CA ALA A 552 -34.96 23.69 -14.14
C ALA A 552 -35.75 23.41 -15.43
N ALA A 553 -36.19 24.45 -16.15
CA ALA A 553 -36.85 24.29 -17.45
C ALA A 553 -35.93 23.66 -18.51
N ARG A 554 -34.62 23.99 -18.50
CA ARG A 554 -33.63 23.38 -19.42
C ARG A 554 -33.30 21.93 -19.04
N GLU A 555 -33.30 21.60 -17.76
CA GLU A 555 -33.14 20.23 -17.28
C GLU A 555 -34.34 19.35 -17.66
N GLU A 556 -35.55 19.90 -17.60
CA GLU A 556 -36.76 19.21 -18.06
C GLU A 556 -36.76 18.98 -19.58
N GLU A 557 -36.28 19.97 -20.37
CA GLU A 557 -36.05 19.82 -21.82
C GLU A 557 -35.01 18.73 -22.17
N LEU A 558 -34.07 18.45 -21.27
CA LEU A 558 -33.05 17.39 -21.40
C LEU A 558 -33.58 16.00 -20.98
N ALA A 559 -34.57 15.97 -20.08
CA ALA A 559 -35.21 14.75 -19.62
C ALA A 559 -36.23 14.16 -20.63
N ASP A 560 -36.55 14.90 -21.71
CA ASP A 560 -37.45 14.43 -22.77
C ASP A 560 -36.84 13.23 -23.55
N PRO A 561 -37.44 12.02 -23.46
CA PRO A 561 -36.95 10.83 -24.15
C PRO A 561 -36.95 10.96 -25.69
N ALA A 562 -37.71 11.89 -26.26
CA ALA A 562 -37.76 12.12 -27.70
C ALA A 562 -36.44 12.69 -28.27
N VAL A 563 -35.58 13.26 -27.43
CA VAL A 563 -34.37 13.99 -27.83
C VAL A 563 -33.11 13.14 -27.72
N ALA A 564 -33.15 12.03 -26.97
CA ALA A 564 -32.03 11.14 -26.70
C ALA A 564 -31.44 10.47 -27.96
N HIS A 565 -32.14 10.50 -29.09
CA HIS A 565 -31.74 9.83 -30.34
C HIS A 565 -31.15 10.76 -31.41
N VAL A 566 -31.10 12.07 -31.17
CA VAL A 566 -30.57 13.06 -32.14
C VAL A 566 -29.38 13.82 -31.52
N ALA A 567 -28.16 13.38 -31.84
CA ALA A 567 -26.93 13.88 -31.22
C ALA A 567 -26.76 15.41 -31.30
N SER A 568 -27.08 16.04 -32.42
CA SER A 568 -26.94 17.50 -32.61
C SER A 568 -27.93 18.33 -31.80
N GLU A 569 -29.14 17.80 -31.56
CA GLU A 569 -30.16 18.47 -30.75
C GLU A 569 -29.86 18.31 -29.25
N LEU A 570 -29.36 17.13 -28.84
CA LEU A 570 -28.90 16.89 -27.48
C LEU A 570 -27.72 17.80 -27.10
N GLU A 571 -26.73 17.93 -27.98
CA GLU A 571 -25.57 18.82 -27.79
C GLU A 571 -26.00 20.29 -27.64
N ALA A 572 -26.91 20.77 -28.49
CA ALA A 572 -27.43 22.14 -28.40
C ALA A 572 -28.19 22.42 -27.09
N ARG A 573 -28.89 21.42 -26.53
CA ARG A 573 -29.60 21.56 -25.25
C ARG A 573 -28.67 21.48 -24.04
N LEU A 574 -27.63 20.65 -24.10
CA LEU A 574 -26.58 20.61 -23.08
C LEU A 574 -25.89 21.97 -22.95
N ILE A 575 -25.51 22.59 -24.07
CA ILE A 575 -24.90 23.93 -24.08
C ILE A 575 -25.81 24.97 -23.42
N ARG A 576 -27.11 24.99 -23.75
CA ARG A 576 -28.08 25.93 -23.12
C ARG A 576 -28.25 25.69 -21.62
N ARG A 577 -28.14 24.44 -21.18
CA ARG A 577 -28.18 24.06 -19.75
C ARG A 577 -26.90 24.46 -19.03
N ASP A 578 -25.74 24.29 -19.67
CA ASP A 578 -24.45 24.79 -19.17
C ASP A 578 -24.46 26.31 -19.01
N GLU A 579 -24.99 27.04 -19.99
CA GLU A 579 -25.15 28.51 -19.95
C GLU A 579 -26.08 28.97 -18.81
N ALA A 580 -27.21 28.28 -18.62
CA ALA A 580 -28.14 28.56 -17.52
C ALA A 580 -27.51 28.29 -16.14
N GLN A 581 -26.74 27.20 -16.01
CA GLN A 581 -26.01 26.89 -14.78
C GLN A 581 -24.95 27.96 -14.46
N ALA A 582 -24.18 28.39 -15.46
CA ALA A 582 -23.16 29.41 -15.26
C ALA A 582 -23.75 30.76 -14.79
N GLU A 583 -24.97 31.08 -15.21
CA GLU A 583 -25.68 32.28 -14.75
C GLU A 583 -26.13 32.17 -13.29
N VAL A 584 -26.65 31.00 -12.87
CA VAL A 584 -26.99 30.72 -11.46
C VAL A 584 -25.74 30.85 -10.59
N ASP A 585 -24.63 30.23 -10.99
CA ASP A 585 -23.36 30.27 -10.24
C ASP A 585 -22.83 31.71 -10.11
N ARG A 586 -22.96 32.52 -11.17
CA ARG A 586 -22.58 33.93 -11.18
C ARG A 586 -23.39 34.76 -10.19
N LEU A 587 -24.70 34.52 -10.12
CA LEU A 587 -25.59 35.22 -9.19
C LEU A 587 -25.33 34.82 -7.74
N TYR A 588 -25.11 33.54 -7.44
CA TYR A 588 -24.74 33.07 -6.10
C TYR A 588 -23.39 33.63 -5.64
N ALA A 589 -22.38 33.67 -6.51
CA ALA A 589 -21.08 34.25 -6.18
C ALA A 589 -21.18 35.76 -5.86
N ARG A 590 -22.03 36.47 -6.61
CA ARG A 590 -22.27 37.91 -6.39
C ARG A 590 -23.10 38.16 -5.12
N TRP A 591 -24.04 37.28 -4.79
CA TRP A 591 -24.84 37.35 -3.57
C TRP A 591 -23.96 37.13 -2.33
N ALA A 592 -23.09 36.11 -2.34
CA ALA A 592 -22.12 35.86 -1.29
C ALA A 592 -21.16 37.06 -1.06
N GLU A 593 -20.68 37.69 -2.14
CA GLU A 593 -19.82 38.89 -2.04
C GLU A 593 -20.52 40.06 -1.34
N LEU A 594 -21.82 40.24 -1.60
CA LEU A 594 -22.62 41.32 -1.01
C LEU A 594 -23.05 41.01 0.42
N GLU A 595 -23.37 39.74 0.74
CA GLU A 595 -23.62 39.29 2.12
C GLU A 595 -22.38 39.41 3.00
N ASP A 596 -21.20 39.01 2.51
CA ASP A 596 -19.94 39.15 3.25
C ASP A 596 -19.64 40.62 3.57
N LYS A 597 -19.94 41.53 2.63
CA LYS A 597 -19.84 42.98 2.85
C LYS A 597 -20.87 43.50 3.86
N GLN A 598 -22.08 42.94 3.89
CA GLN A 598 -23.14 43.31 4.85
C GLN A 598 -22.84 42.77 6.26
N ALA A 599 -22.34 41.54 6.37
CA ALA A 599 -21.94 40.89 7.60
C ALA A 599 -20.76 41.63 8.26
N ALA A 600 -19.76 42.04 7.46
CA ALA A 600 -18.63 42.85 7.92
C ALA A 600 -19.02 44.25 8.43
N LEU A 601 -20.23 44.74 8.11
CA LEU A 601 -20.78 46.00 8.63
C LEU A 601 -21.63 45.81 9.90
N SER A 602 -22.11 44.59 10.14
CA SER A 602 -23.04 44.25 11.22
C SER A 602 -22.35 43.80 12.51
N ASP A 603 -21.03 43.63 12.48
CA ASP A 603 -20.19 43.33 13.66
C ASP A 603 -19.27 44.52 14.03
N PRO A 604 -19.72 45.46 14.88
CA PRO A 604 -18.90 46.55 15.36
C PRO A 604 -18.25 46.25 16.73
N GLY A 605 -17.99 44.98 17.07
CA GLY A 605 -17.55 44.58 18.40
C GLY A 605 -16.42 43.55 18.43
N GLY A 606 -15.18 43.98 18.18
CA GLY A 606 -14.00 43.14 18.40
C GLY A 606 -12.70 43.80 17.99
N GLU A 607 -12.33 44.90 18.66
CA GLU A 607 -10.93 45.35 18.74
C GLU A 607 -10.11 44.42 19.65
#